data_AF-A0A9Q4A9Q9-F1
#
_entry.id   AF-A0A9Q4A9Q9-F1
#
_cell.length_a   1.000
_cell.length_b   1.000
_cell.length_c   1.000
_cell.angle_alpha   90.00
_cell.angle_beta   90.00
_cell.angle_gamma   90.00
#
_symmetry.space_group_name_H-M   'P 1'
#
loop_
_entity.id
_entity.type
_entity.pdbx_description
1 polymer ?
#
loop_
_entity_poly.entity_id
_entity_poly.type
_entity_poly.pdbx_seq_one_letter_code
_entity_poly.pdbx_strand_id
1 'polypeptide(L)'
;MKKNRSALALFFFALTLISEFAFSSEICVSIHHNILKISKDYVPFSPTIKGINYWDKQLIDQLGPAHCEDEVEDLTVSFFWPAMTPAGKAHLKRTSEIYDITASLKPMNSVPSSMGYLKNFYTASASETQKKSVAFDPRTLLYSFKGNHGATNKMYSYFWANNTEGEPWVFIMCTPLPTGEPYICQGQYFFTELQSLVVLSFS
;
A
#
# COMPACT_ATOMS: atom_id res chain seq x y z
N MET A 1 -18.70 -59.40 -3.25
CA MET A 1 -17.93 -58.18 -2.93
C MET A 1 -18.75 -56.95 -3.32
N LYS A 2 -19.53 -56.41 -2.39
CA LYS A 2 -20.30 -55.15 -2.56
C LYS A 2 -19.89 -54.22 -1.41
N LYS A 3 -18.83 -53.45 -1.60
CA LYS A 3 -18.45 -52.35 -0.71
C LYS A 3 -17.78 -51.28 -1.56
N ASN A 4 -18.06 -50.03 -1.22
CA ASN A 4 -17.36 -48.81 -1.65
C ASN A 4 -17.73 -48.22 -3.03
N ARG A 5 -19.02 -47.92 -3.26
CA ARG A 5 -19.40 -46.84 -4.20
C ARG A 5 -20.00 -45.60 -3.52
N SER A 6 -20.52 -45.74 -2.30
CA SER A 6 -21.13 -44.60 -1.57
C SER A 6 -20.12 -43.66 -0.91
N ALA A 7 -18.92 -44.13 -0.55
CA ALA A 7 -17.91 -43.28 0.09
C ALA A 7 -17.25 -42.27 -0.88
N LEU A 8 -17.09 -42.65 -2.15
CA LEU A 8 -16.48 -41.78 -3.16
C LEU A 8 -17.41 -40.62 -3.56
N ALA A 9 -18.72 -40.87 -3.60
CA ALA A 9 -19.72 -39.85 -3.88
C ALA A 9 -19.86 -38.83 -2.74
N LEU A 10 -19.77 -39.27 -1.48
CA LEU A 10 -19.75 -38.39 -0.30
C LEU A 10 -18.48 -37.53 -0.23
N PHE A 11 -17.33 -38.06 -0.67
CA PHE A 11 -16.07 -37.30 -0.71
C PHE A 11 -16.08 -36.22 -1.80
N PHE A 12 -16.65 -36.51 -2.98
CA PHE A 12 -16.82 -35.51 -4.04
C PHE A 12 -17.86 -34.44 -3.69
N PHE A 13 -18.97 -34.79 -3.03
CA PHE A 13 -19.98 -33.82 -2.59
C PHE A 13 -19.46 -32.92 -1.46
N ALA A 14 -18.60 -33.45 -0.58
CA ALA A 14 -17.90 -32.65 0.42
C ALA A 14 -16.86 -31.72 -0.21
N LEU A 15 -16.13 -32.15 -1.25
CA LEU A 15 -15.18 -31.28 -1.95
C LEU A 15 -15.86 -30.13 -2.72
N THR A 16 -17.05 -30.35 -3.30
CA THR A 16 -17.79 -29.28 -4.00
C THR A 16 -18.45 -28.30 -3.03
N LEU A 17 -18.80 -28.74 -1.81
CA LEU A 17 -19.28 -27.83 -0.76
C LEU A 17 -18.14 -26.99 -0.19
N ILE A 18 -16.92 -27.51 -0.08
CA ILE A 18 -15.78 -26.73 0.46
C ILE A 18 -15.26 -25.71 -0.57
N SER A 19 -15.48 -25.91 -1.88
CA SER A 19 -15.07 -24.92 -2.90
C SER A 19 -15.96 -23.67 -2.97
N GLU A 20 -17.15 -23.67 -2.36
CA GLU A 20 -18.04 -22.50 -2.32
C GLU A 20 -17.96 -21.70 -0.99
N PHE A 21 -17.22 -22.18 0.01
CA PHE A 21 -17.06 -21.51 1.31
C PHE A 21 -15.70 -20.82 1.50
N ALA A 22 -15.14 -20.28 0.42
CA ALA A 22 -14.06 -19.30 0.49
C ALA A 22 -14.32 -18.13 -0.46
N PHE A 23 -15.58 -17.68 -0.60
CA PHE A 23 -15.82 -16.31 -1.01
C PHE A 23 -15.37 -15.40 0.14
N SER A 24 -14.08 -15.09 0.18
CA SER A 24 -13.58 -13.91 0.87
C SER A 24 -14.48 -12.76 0.42
N SER A 25 -15.30 -12.22 1.33
CA SER A 25 -16.25 -11.17 0.94
C SER A 25 -15.45 -10.01 0.37
N GLU A 26 -15.72 -9.60 -0.87
CA GLU A 26 -15.00 -8.51 -1.52
C GLU A 26 -15.54 -7.15 -1.05
N ILE A 27 -14.69 -6.14 -1.06
CA ILE A 27 -15.14 -4.75 -1.21
C ILE A 27 -15.18 -4.44 -2.70
N CYS A 28 -16.15 -3.62 -3.09
CA CYS A 28 -16.22 -3.05 -4.43
C CYS A 28 -16.26 -1.54 -4.29
N VAL A 29 -15.42 -0.84 -5.05
CA VAL A 29 -15.34 0.63 -5.06
C VAL A 29 -14.92 1.12 -6.43
N SER A 30 -15.07 2.42 -6.69
CA SER A 30 -14.57 3.08 -7.90
C SER A 30 -13.41 4.03 -7.61
N ILE A 31 -12.43 4.04 -8.51
CA ILE A 31 -11.42 5.09 -8.63
C ILE A 31 -11.58 5.70 -10.01
N HIS A 32 -12.06 6.95 -10.06
CA HIS A 32 -12.46 7.61 -11.30
C HIS A 32 -13.45 6.74 -12.10
N HIS A 33 -13.02 6.16 -13.22
CA HIS A 33 -13.86 5.30 -14.08
C HIS A 33 -13.54 3.81 -13.94
N ASN A 34 -12.64 3.44 -13.02
CA ASN A 34 -12.19 2.06 -12.82
C ASN A 34 -12.87 1.46 -11.60
N ILE A 35 -13.49 0.29 -11.77
CA ILE A 35 -14.05 -0.49 -10.65
C ILE A 35 -12.96 -1.41 -10.10
N LEU A 36 -12.74 -1.34 -8.78
CA LEU A 36 -11.83 -2.20 -8.05
C LEU A 36 -12.63 -3.15 -7.18
N LYS A 37 -12.35 -4.45 -7.33
CA LYS A 37 -12.84 -5.51 -6.46
C LYS A 37 -11.67 -6.11 -5.72
N ILE A 38 -11.71 -6.05 -4.40
CA ILE A 38 -10.59 -6.44 -3.54
C ILE A 38 -11.14 -7.31 -2.42
N SER A 39 -10.49 -8.44 -2.14
CA SER A 39 -10.84 -9.27 -0.98
C SER A 39 -10.73 -8.44 0.31
N LYS A 40 -11.75 -8.50 1.19
CA LYS A 40 -11.72 -7.79 2.49
C LYS A 40 -10.54 -8.21 3.36
N ASP A 41 -9.95 -9.37 3.10
CA ASP A 41 -8.80 -9.84 3.86
C ASP A 41 -7.53 -9.02 3.57
N TYR A 42 -7.49 -8.25 2.49
CA TYR A 42 -6.43 -7.28 2.23
C TYR A 42 -6.70 -5.91 2.86
N VAL A 43 -7.91 -5.66 3.36
CA VAL A 43 -8.39 -4.31 3.69
C VAL A 43 -8.34 -4.10 5.20
N PRO A 44 -7.33 -3.38 5.73
CA PRO A 44 -7.21 -3.13 7.17
C PRO A 44 -8.33 -2.24 7.74
N PHE A 45 -8.82 -1.29 6.94
CA PHE A 45 -9.82 -0.29 7.32
C PHE A 45 -10.82 -0.10 6.18
N SER A 46 -12.07 0.24 6.50
CA SER A 46 -13.06 0.60 5.47
C SER A 46 -12.53 1.74 4.58
N PRO A 47 -12.76 1.70 3.27
CA PRO A 47 -12.32 2.76 2.37
C PRO A 47 -12.99 4.09 2.75
N THR A 48 -12.25 5.18 2.56
CA THR A 48 -12.78 6.54 2.67
C THR A 48 -13.45 6.88 1.35
N ILE A 49 -14.75 7.13 1.36
CA ILE A 49 -15.55 7.50 0.19
C ILE A 49 -15.64 9.02 0.11
N LYS A 50 -15.49 9.54 -1.10
CA LYS A 50 -15.54 10.96 -1.40
C LYS A 50 -16.90 11.55 -1.03
N GLY A 51 -16.88 12.74 -0.43
CA GLY A 51 -18.09 13.48 -0.05
C GLY A 51 -18.70 13.04 1.29
N ILE A 52 -18.13 12.03 1.96
CA ILE A 52 -18.55 11.60 3.28
C ILE A 52 -17.78 12.37 4.36
N ASN A 53 -18.50 12.95 5.31
CA ASN A 53 -17.90 13.55 6.49
C ASN A 53 -17.67 12.50 7.60
N TYR A 54 -16.47 11.94 7.66
CA TYR A 54 -16.08 10.97 8.69
C TYR A 54 -15.88 11.56 10.09
N TRP A 55 -16.16 12.85 10.30
CA TRP A 55 -16.25 13.45 11.65
C TRP A 55 -17.67 13.41 12.22
N ASP A 56 -18.68 13.10 11.39
CA ASP A 56 -20.06 12.96 11.81
C ASP A 56 -20.39 11.50 12.15
N LYS A 57 -20.47 11.19 13.45
CA LYS A 57 -20.80 9.84 13.93
C LYS A 57 -22.17 9.34 13.47
N GLN A 58 -23.17 10.21 13.37
CA GLN A 58 -24.51 9.79 12.93
C GLN A 58 -24.50 9.34 11.47
N LEU A 59 -23.69 10.01 10.65
CA LEU A 59 -23.49 9.64 9.26
C LEU A 59 -22.72 8.32 9.14
N ILE A 60 -21.66 8.13 9.94
CA ILE A 60 -20.85 6.90 9.94
C ILE A 60 -21.69 5.67 10.30
N ASP A 61 -22.54 5.75 11.31
CA ASP A 61 -23.37 4.63 11.75
C ASP A 61 -24.44 4.24 10.70
N GLN A 62 -24.75 5.14 9.77
CA GLN A 62 -25.68 4.91 8.65
C GLN A 62 -24.98 4.42 7.38
N LEU A 63 -23.64 4.41 7.34
CA LEU A 63 -22.92 3.93 6.18
C LEU A 63 -23.00 2.42 6.09
N GLY A 64 -23.68 1.96 5.04
CA GLY A 64 -23.69 0.57 4.64
C GLY A 64 -22.31 0.10 4.14
N PRO A 65 -22.23 -1.15 3.64
CA PRO A 65 -21.03 -1.62 2.96
C PRO A 65 -20.75 -0.79 1.71
N ALA A 66 -19.48 -0.59 1.37
CA ALA A 66 -19.10 0.12 0.14
C ALA A 66 -19.61 -0.61 -1.12
N HIS A 67 -20.08 0.17 -2.08
CA HIS A 67 -20.63 -0.26 -3.36
C HIS A 67 -19.71 0.12 -4.52
N CYS A 68 -19.86 -0.53 -5.67
CA CYS A 68 -18.97 -0.36 -6.82
C CYS A 68 -18.97 1.07 -7.38
N GLU A 69 -20.07 1.78 -7.19
CA GLU A 69 -20.32 3.17 -7.57
C GLU A 69 -19.73 4.19 -6.59
N ASP A 70 -19.28 3.76 -5.40
CA ASP A 70 -18.70 4.66 -4.41
C ASP A 70 -17.30 5.09 -4.86
N GLU A 71 -17.10 6.39 -5.08
CA GLU A 71 -15.80 6.95 -5.45
C GLU A 71 -14.91 7.08 -4.21
N VAL A 72 -13.75 6.43 -4.21
CA VAL A 72 -12.84 6.50 -3.05
C VAL A 72 -11.99 7.76 -3.05
N GLU A 73 -11.76 8.28 -1.85
CA GLU A 73 -10.73 9.29 -1.56
C GLU A 73 -9.44 8.63 -1.04
N ASP A 74 -9.58 7.53 -0.29
CA ASP A 74 -8.46 6.70 0.18
C ASP A 74 -8.89 5.24 0.28
N LEU A 75 -8.10 4.36 -0.33
CA LEU A 75 -8.22 2.92 -0.19
C LEU A 75 -6.87 2.35 0.22
N THR A 76 -6.81 1.76 1.40
CA THR A 76 -5.60 1.12 1.91
C THR A 76 -5.74 -0.40 1.86
N VAL A 77 -4.69 -1.07 1.36
CA VAL A 77 -4.53 -2.52 1.39
C VAL A 77 -3.24 -2.91 2.11
N SER A 78 -3.22 -4.07 2.76
CA SER A 78 -2.06 -4.58 3.49
C SER A 78 -1.85 -6.07 3.19
N PHE A 79 -0.58 -6.43 2.98
CA PHE A 79 -0.17 -7.79 2.63
C PHE A 79 1.25 -8.08 3.13
N PHE A 80 1.53 -9.36 3.29
CA PHE A 80 2.84 -9.85 3.68
C PHE A 80 3.71 -10.14 2.47
N TRP A 81 4.90 -9.55 2.41
CA TRP A 81 5.90 -9.80 1.38
C TRP A 81 6.76 -11.03 1.71
N PRO A 82 7.18 -11.86 0.73
CA PRO A 82 7.00 -11.73 -0.73
C PRO A 82 5.77 -12.44 -1.29
N ALA A 83 5.07 -13.23 -0.48
CA ALA A 83 3.95 -14.05 -0.95
C ALA A 83 2.71 -13.23 -1.32
N MET A 84 2.66 -11.95 -0.92
CA MET A 84 1.53 -11.04 -1.08
C MET A 84 0.23 -11.62 -0.48
N THR A 85 0.36 -12.40 0.59
CA THR A 85 -0.79 -12.94 1.31
C THR A 85 -1.49 -11.84 2.10
N PRO A 86 -2.83 -11.86 2.22
CA PRO A 86 -3.56 -10.82 2.91
C PRO A 86 -3.13 -10.67 4.36
N ALA A 87 -2.81 -9.44 4.78
CA ALA A 87 -2.50 -9.12 6.16
C ALA A 87 -3.69 -8.44 6.87
N GLY A 88 -4.63 -7.85 6.13
CA GLY A 88 -5.98 -7.49 6.62
C GLY A 88 -5.96 -6.75 7.94
N LYS A 89 -6.74 -7.22 8.94
CA LYS A 89 -6.70 -6.71 10.33
C LYS A 89 -5.51 -7.21 11.16
N ALA A 90 -4.78 -8.22 10.66
CA ALA A 90 -3.62 -8.78 11.33
C ALA A 90 -2.38 -7.87 11.26
N HIS A 91 -2.36 -6.89 10.35
CA HIS A 91 -1.33 -5.81 10.28
C HIS A 91 -1.11 -5.08 11.62
N LEU A 92 -2.14 -5.03 12.49
CA LEU A 92 -2.04 -4.43 13.83
C LEU A 92 -1.18 -5.27 14.81
N LYS A 93 -0.91 -6.53 14.49
CA LYS A 93 -0.06 -7.42 15.29
C LYS A 93 1.32 -7.49 14.65
N ARG A 94 2.23 -6.58 15.07
CA ARG A 94 3.65 -6.62 14.69
C ARG A 94 4.26 -7.98 15.04
N THR A 95 4.49 -8.82 14.03
CA THR A 95 5.38 -9.97 14.12
C THR A 95 6.68 -9.61 13.42
N SER A 96 7.81 -9.74 14.13
CA SER A 96 9.15 -9.30 13.70
C SER A 96 9.73 -10.01 12.48
N GLU A 97 9.06 -11.03 11.94
CA GLU A 97 9.60 -11.93 10.91
C GLU A 97 8.95 -11.75 9.53
N ILE A 98 7.90 -10.92 9.41
CA ILE A 98 7.17 -10.74 8.16
C ILE A 98 7.13 -9.26 7.79
N TYR A 99 7.60 -8.94 6.57
CA TYR A 99 7.51 -7.60 6.00
C TYR A 99 6.05 -7.31 5.65
N ASP A 100 5.36 -6.62 6.56
CA ASP A 100 4.06 -6.01 6.26
C ASP A 100 4.25 -4.82 5.33
N ILE A 101 3.60 -4.90 4.17
CA ILE A 101 3.52 -3.79 3.22
C ILE A 101 2.09 -3.29 3.24
N THR A 102 1.96 -2.00 3.56
CA THR A 102 0.71 -1.27 3.40
C THR A 102 0.79 -0.39 2.15
N ALA A 103 -0.19 -0.46 1.27
CA ALA A 103 -0.33 0.37 0.09
C ALA A 103 -1.63 1.16 0.15
N SER A 104 -1.55 2.49 0.21
CA SER A 104 -2.69 3.38 0.13
C SER A 104 -2.80 3.98 -1.27
N LEU A 105 -3.95 3.82 -1.90
CA LEU A 105 -4.33 4.44 -3.16
C LEU A 105 -5.09 5.72 -2.86
N LYS A 106 -4.55 6.85 -3.31
CA LYS A 106 -5.16 8.18 -3.16
C LYS A 106 -5.42 8.76 -4.55
N PRO A 107 -6.66 8.70 -5.06
CA PRO A 107 -6.99 9.26 -6.36
C PRO A 107 -6.63 10.74 -6.46
N MET A 108 -6.06 11.14 -7.60
CA MET A 108 -5.70 12.52 -7.86
C MET A 108 -6.47 13.06 -9.06
N ASN A 109 -6.88 14.33 -8.98
CA ASN A 109 -7.54 15.03 -10.09
C ASN A 109 -6.55 15.50 -11.16
N SER A 110 -5.25 15.48 -10.86
CA SER A 110 -4.18 15.88 -11.76
C SER A 110 -3.03 14.88 -11.72
N VAL A 111 -2.53 14.54 -12.90
CA VAL A 111 -1.33 13.72 -13.04
C VAL A 111 -0.11 14.60 -12.74
N PRO A 112 0.71 14.29 -11.73
CA PRO A 112 1.97 14.98 -11.54
C PRO A 112 2.88 14.71 -12.74
N SER A 113 3.52 15.74 -13.28
CA SER A 113 4.46 15.58 -14.39
C SER A 113 5.70 14.76 -14.01
N SER A 114 6.06 14.79 -12.72
CA SER A 114 7.24 14.14 -12.16
C SER A 114 7.04 13.90 -10.68
N MET A 115 7.66 12.87 -10.10
CA MET A 115 7.76 12.71 -8.64
C MET A 115 8.94 13.49 -8.04
N GLY A 116 9.67 14.26 -8.87
CA GLY A 116 10.76 15.13 -8.44
C GLY A 116 10.35 16.15 -7.37
N TYR A 117 9.07 16.57 -7.32
CA TYR A 117 8.58 17.48 -6.28
C TYR A 117 8.70 16.86 -4.88
N LEU A 118 8.44 15.56 -4.72
CA LEU A 118 8.57 14.87 -3.43
C LEU A 118 10.03 14.85 -3.00
N LYS A 119 10.94 14.50 -3.92
CA LYS A 119 12.37 14.54 -3.66
C LYS A 119 12.79 15.93 -3.17
N ASN A 120 12.41 16.98 -3.90
CA ASN A 120 12.78 18.35 -3.54
C ASN A 120 12.19 18.78 -2.20
N PHE A 121 10.92 18.44 -1.93
CA PHE A 121 10.24 18.76 -0.68
C PHE A 121 10.88 18.04 0.53
N TYR A 122 11.01 16.71 0.48
CA TYR A 122 11.49 15.93 1.61
C TYR A 122 12.98 16.13 1.90
N THR A 123 13.76 16.53 0.89
CA THR A 123 15.20 16.76 1.01
C THR A 123 15.60 18.22 1.12
N ALA A 124 14.63 19.15 1.21
CA ALA A 124 14.87 20.58 1.28
C ALA A 124 15.82 20.98 2.43
N SER A 125 15.72 20.29 3.57
CA SER A 125 16.54 20.54 4.78
C SER A 125 17.92 19.87 4.75
N ALA A 126 18.21 19.03 3.75
CA ALA A 126 19.53 18.40 3.63
C ALA A 126 20.58 19.42 3.20
N SER A 127 21.79 19.33 3.76
CA SER A 127 22.89 20.20 3.37
C SER A 127 23.39 19.88 1.97
N GLU A 128 24.06 20.83 1.32
CA GLU A 128 24.63 20.60 -0.02
C GLU A 128 25.67 19.48 -0.02
N THR A 129 26.43 19.32 1.07
CA THR A 129 27.36 18.19 1.23
C THR A 129 26.62 16.86 1.25
N GLN A 130 25.46 16.78 1.93
CA GLN A 130 24.61 15.58 1.94
C GLN A 130 24.00 15.31 0.56
N LYS A 131 23.55 16.33 -0.16
CA LYS A 131 23.02 16.15 -1.53
C LYS A 131 24.10 15.75 -2.54
N LYS A 132 25.37 16.09 -2.29
CA LYS A 132 26.52 15.66 -3.10
C LYS A 132 26.96 14.23 -2.83
N SER A 133 26.54 13.61 -1.71
CA SER A 133 26.88 12.21 -1.40
C SER A 133 25.95 11.19 -2.05
N VAL A 134 25.11 11.63 -3.00
CA VAL A 134 24.21 10.77 -3.75
C VAL A 134 24.99 9.71 -4.50
N ALA A 135 24.60 8.45 -4.28
CA ALA A 135 25.18 7.29 -4.93
C ALA A 135 24.09 6.43 -5.59
N PHE A 136 24.42 5.81 -6.71
CA PHE A 136 23.58 4.84 -7.39
C PHE A 136 24.01 3.41 -7.01
N ASP A 137 23.08 2.56 -6.59
CA ASP A 137 23.33 1.13 -6.35
C ASP A 137 22.77 0.30 -7.53
N PRO A 138 23.63 -0.39 -8.30
CA PRO A 138 23.20 -1.18 -9.46
C PRO A 138 22.39 -2.43 -9.09
N ARG A 139 22.38 -2.86 -7.81
CA ARG A 139 21.62 -4.05 -7.38
C ARG A 139 20.15 -3.73 -7.14
N THR A 140 19.87 -2.54 -6.62
CA THR A 140 18.51 -2.07 -6.34
C THR A 140 17.99 -1.15 -7.44
N LEU A 141 18.88 -0.65 -8.31
CA LEU A 141 18.59 0.36 -9.32
C LEU A 141 18.07 1.68 -8.71
N LEU A 142 18.49 1.97 -7.48
CA LEU A 142 18.10 3.17 -6.75
C LEU A 142 19.28 4.12 -6.57
N TYR A 143 19.01 5.41 -6.73
CA TYR A 143 19.83 6.46 -6.15
C TYR A 143 19.52 6.58 -4.66
N SER A 144 20.51 6.92 -3.85
CA SER A 144 20.31 7.13 -2.42
C SER A 144 21.28 8.14 -1.82
N PHE A 145 20.88 8.75 -0.71
CA PHE A 145 21.79 9.43 0.22
C PHE A 145 21.17 9.51 1.63
N LYS A 146 21.98 9.88 2.62
CA LYS A 146 21.52 10.18 3.98
C LYS A 146 21.56 11.67 4.24
N GLY A 147 20.45 12.22 4.74
CA GLY A 147 20.30 13.66 4.93
C GLY A 147 19.44 14.02 6.13
N ASN A 148 19.54 15.27 6.57
CA ASN A 148 18.69 15.78 7.64
C ASN A 148 17.27 16.03 7.12
N HIS A 149 16.27 15.62 7.91
CA HIS A 149 14.86 15.85 7.59
C HIS A 149 14.20 16.85 8.54
N GLY A 150 13.68 17.94 7.97
CA GLY A 150 12.93 18.97 8.69
C GLY A 150 13.71 19.58 9.87
N ALA A 151 12.97 20.10 10.86
CA ALA A 151 13.55 20.73 12.05
C ALA A 151 14.13 19.74 13.07
N THR A 152 13.91 18.43 12.90
CA THR A 152 14.26 17.42 13.90
C THR A 152 15.76 17.07 13.94
N ASN A 153 16.52 17.52 12.93
CA ASN A 153 17.94 17.21 12.71
C ASN A 153 18.26 15.70 12.75
N LYS A 154 17.26 14.84 12.56
CA LYS A 154 17.41 13.39 12.46
C LYS A 154 17.88 13.05 11.05
N MET A 155 18.72 12.02 10.96
CA MET A 155 19.26 11.54 9.69
C MET A 155 18.35 10.49 9.07
N TYR A 156 17.76 10.83 7.93
CA TYR A 156 16.90 9.96 7.15
C TYR A 156 17.69 9.39 5.98
N SER A 157 17.26 8.23 5.50
CA SER A 157 17.75 7.67 4.24
C SER A 157 16.73 7.93 3.15
N TYR A 158 17.16 8.51 2.04
CA TYR A 158 16.31 8.82 0.89
C TYR A 158 16.73 7.95 -0.29
N PHE A 159 15.75 7.47 -1.04
CA PHE A 159 15.96 6.66 -2.24
C PHE A 159 15.01 7.10 -3.35
N TRP A 160 15.43 6.95 -4.61
CA TRP A 160 14.54 7.13 -5.75
C TRP A 160 15.04 6.37 -6.98
N ALA A 161 14.14 6.07 -7.90
CA ALA A 161 14.48 5.61 -9.24
C ALA A 161 14.04 6.66 -10.27
N ASN A 162 14.84 6.78 -11.34
CA ASN A 162 14.54 7.65 -12.46
C ASN A 162 13.91 6.86 -13.61
N ASN A 163 13.04 7.52 -14.37
CA ASN A 163 12.49 6.99 -15.61
C ASN A 163 13.52 7.14 -16.74
N THR A 164 13.14 6.78 -17.96
CA THR A 164 14.01 6.89 -19.15
C THR A 164 14.40 8.33 -19.51
N GLU A 165 13.65 9.31 -19.02
CA GLU A 165 13.90 10.75 -19.21
C GLU A 165 14.79 11.35 -18.11
N GLY A 166 15.20 10.52 -17.13
CA GLY A 166 16.05 10.95 -16.02
C GLY A 166 15.27 11.59 -14.87
N GLU A 167 13.94 11.56 -14.90
CA GLU A 167 13.08 12.12 -13.87
C GLU A 167 12.69 11.10 -12.79
N PRO A 168 12.66 11.47 -11.50
CA PRO A 168 12.19 10.57 -10.46
C PRO A 168 10.74 10.14 -10.69
N TRP A 169 10.48 8.82 -10.72
CA TRP A 169 9.13 8.25 -10.82
C TRP A 169 8.65 7.59 -9.52
N VAL A 170 9.58 7.26 -8.62
CA VAL A 170 9.30 6.78 -7.26
C VAL A 170 10.27 7.43 -6.29
N PHE A 171 9.77 7.81 -5.12
CA PHE A 171 10.57 8.36 -4.03
C PHE A 171 10.30 7.59 -2.74
N ILE A 172 11.35 7.23 -2.02
CA ILE A 172 11.28 6.47 -0.77
C ILE A 172 12.03 7.22 0.30
N MET A 173 11.40 7.38 1.46
CA MET A 173 11.99 7.99 2.64
C MET A 173 11.95 7.01 3.80
N CYS A 174 13.11 6.74 4.41
CA CYS A 174 13.24 5.83 5.53
C CYS A 174 13.65 6.58 6.80
N THR A 175 12.80 6.48 7.82
CA THR A 175 12.95 7.10 9.14
C THR A 175 13.64 6.15 10.10
N PRO A 176 14.72 6.55 10.79
CA PRO A 176 15.36 5.69 11.79
C PRO A 176 14.42 5.47 12.98
N LEU A 177 14.29 4.23 13.44
CA LEU A 177 13.63 3.93 14.71
C LEU A 177 14.53 4.32 15.89
N PRO A 178 13.97 4.73 17.04
CA PRO A 178 14.74 5.05 18.24
C PRO A 178 15.61 3.90 18.78
N THR A 179 15.30 2.66 18.40
CA THR A 179 15.85 1.41 18.97
C THR A 179 17.06 0.84 18.24
N GLY A 180 17.53 1.46 17.16
CA GLY A 180 18.76 1.04 16.46
C GLY A 180 18.56 0.14 15.23
N GLU A 181 17.47 -0.62 15.12
CA GLU A 181 17.00 -1.34 13.90
C GLU A 181 15.46 -1.54 13.95
N PRO A 182 14.74 -1.72 12.82
CA PRO A 182 15.01 -1.27 11.44
C PRO A 182 14.44 0.14 11.16
N TYR A 183 14.47 0.62 9.90
CA TYR A 183 13.84 1.88 9.50
C TYR A 183 12.35 1.66 9.19
N ILE A 184 11.50 2.67 9.39
CA ILE A 184 10.18 2.69 8.74
C ILE A 184 10.32 3.47 7.44
N CYS A 185 10.04 2.83 6.32
CA CYS A 185 10.13 3.40 5.00
C CYS A 185 8.75 3.71 4.44
N GLN A 186 8.64 4.87 3.78
CA GLN A 186 7.47 5.29 3.03
C GLN A 186 7.87 5.57 1.59
N GLY A 187 7.34 4.79 0.65
CA GLY A 187 7.49 4.96 -0.79
C GLY A 187 6.29 5.69 -1.39
N GLN A 188 6.51 6.52 -2.39
CA GLN A 188 5.46 7.22 -3.13
C GLN A 188 5.76 7.20 -4.62
N TYR A 189 4.78 6.79 -5.41
CA TYR A 189 4.81 6.86 -6.87
C TYR A 189 3.41 7.11 -7.41
N PHE A 190 3.32 7.66 -8.62
CA PHE A 190 2.04 7.85 -9.29
C PHE A 190 1.72 6.66 -10.18
N PHE A 191 0.53 6.07 -10.01
CA PHE A 191 0.05 4.98 -10.84
C PHE A 191 -0.95 5.53 -11.87
N THR A 192 -0.48 5.64 -13.12
CA THR A 192 -1.15 6.35 -14.20
C THR A 192 -2.49 5.72 -14.59
N GLU A 193 -2.57 4.39 -14.60
CA GLU A 193 -3.73 3.60 -15.00
C GLU A 193 -4.95 3.88 -14.11
N LEU A 194 -4.71 4.12 -12.81
CA LEU A 194 -5.73 4.49 -11.84
C LEU A 194 -5.73 5.98 -11.49
N GLN A 195 -4.88 6.78 -12.13
CA GLN A 195 -4.67 8.20 -11.80
C GLN A 195 -4.59 8.45 -10.28
N SER A 196 -3.78 7.65 -9.61
CA SER A 196 -3.72 7.60 -8.15
C SER A 196 -2.30 7.70 -7.65
N LEU A 197 -2.09 8.47 -6.58
CA LEU A 197 -0.86 8.40 -5.81
C LEU A 197 -0.89 7.12 -4.99
N VAL A 198 0.13 6.29 -5.15
CA VAL A 198 0.33 5.10 -4.32
C VAL A 198 1.33 5.44 -3.23
N VAL A 199 0.92 5.24 -1.99
CA VAL A 199 1.75 5.41 -0.81
C VAL A 199 2.03 4.04 -0.22
N LEU A 200 3.27 3.56 -0.37
CA LEU A 200 3.75 2.32 0.22
C LEU A 200 4.35 2.60 1.60
N SER A 201 4.10 1.73 2.57
CA SER A 201 4.76 1.74 3.88
C SER A 201 5.24 0.34 4.23
N PHE A 202 6.49 0.23 4.68
CA PHE A 202 7.15 -1.03 5.02
C PHE A 202 8.29 -0.81 6.02
N SER A 203 8.70 -1.86 6.74
CA SER A 203 9.74 -1.82 7.77
C SER A 203 10.69 -3.00 7.68
#